data_AF-A0A952SZ47-F1
#
_entry.id   AF-A0A952SZ47-F1
#
_cell.length_a   1.000
_cell.length_b   1.000
_cell.length_c   1.000
_cell.angle_alpha   90.00
_cell.angle_beta   90.00
_cell.angle_gamma   90.00
#
_symmetry.space_group_name_H-M   'P 1'
#
loop_
_entity.id
_entity.type
_entity.pdbx_description
1 polymer ?
#
loop_
_entity_poly.entity_id
_entity_poly.type
_entity_poly.pdbx_seq_one_letter_code
_entity_poly.pdbx_strand_id
1 'polypeptide(L)'
;MNSVPTVTVSLADRSYEIAIQAGLLEKLGREMKRYGLKGKVGIVTDRHVAQRYLKKIVEAAKQSGLEPVSIILAPGERSKTLQTVEHILNALARHRFERSSHLLALGGGVVGDLAGFAASIYQRGIPYIQVPTTLVAQVDSSVGGKTGVDHRLGKNLIGSFYQPRAVWIDPLTLHTLPTREWVAGLAEVIKYGIIADESFFLYLKRKMPALKKQSPQVVASVVKRSCEIKAEVVATDERESDRRRILNY
;
A
#
# COMPACT_ATOMS: atom_id res chain seq x y z
N MET A 1 18.41 5.82 -18.78
CA MET A 1 17.14 5.11 -18.51
C MET A 1 16.40 5.90 -17.46
N ASN A 2 15.19 6.40 -17.74
CA ASN A 2 14.49 7.31 -16.84
C ASN A 2 14.03 6.57 -15.58
N SER A 3 14.43 7.06 -14.41
CA SER A 3 13.98 6.56 -13.11
C SER A 3 12.46 6.72 -12.95
N VAL A 4 11.83 5.77 -12.26
CA VAL A 4 10.41 5.87 -11.89
C VAL A 4 10.24 7.10 -10.98
N PRO A 5 9.26 7.99 -11.21
CA PRO A 5 9.00 9.10 -10.29
C PRO A 5 8.71 8.59 -8.88
N THR A 6 9.38 9.16 -7.88
CA THR A 6 9.22 8.78 -6.47
C THR A 6 8.80 9.96 -5.60
N VAL A 7 8.08 9.64 -4.52
CA VAL A 7 7.87 10.52 -3.35
C VAL A 7 8.64 9.90 -2.19
N THR A 8 9.46 10.68 -1.49
CA THR A 8 10.23 10.18 -0.34
C THR A 8 9.46 10.46 0.95
N VAL A 9 9.34 9.45 1.81
CA VAL A 9 8.83 9.60 3.18
C VAL A 9 10.04 9.62 4.11
N SER A 10 10.37 10.79 4.64
CA SER A 10 11.57 11.01 5.46
C SER A 10 11.33 10.66 6.92
N LEU A 11 11.86 9.53 7.38
CA LEU A 11 11.73 9.00 8.74
C LEU A 11 13.08 8.51 9.29
N ALA A 12 14.15 9.26 9.02
CA ALA A 12 15.54 8.88 9.32
C ALA A 12 15.87 7.49 8.75
N ASP A 13 16.36 6.56 9.58
CA ASP A 13 16.72 5.19 9.18
C ASP A 13 15.55 4.35 8.65
N ARG A 14 14.31 4.83 8.84
CA ARG A 14 13.07 4.18 8.37
C ARG A 14 12.48 4.85 7.13
N SER A 15 13.25 5.74 6.48
CA SER A 15 12.81 6.40 5.25
C SER A 15 12.59 5.39 4.12
N TYR A 16 11.61 5.65 3.28
CA TYR A 16 11.28 4.79 2.13
C TYR A 16 10.73 5.62 0.96
N GLU A 17 10.77 5.03 -0.24
CA GLU A 17 10.21 5.66 -1.44
C GLU A 17 8.82 5.10 -1.77
N ILE A 18 7.98 5.98 -2.30
CA ILE A 18 6.73 5.66 -2.97
C ILE A 18 6.97 5.84 -4.46
N ALA A 19 7.10 4.76 -5.22
CA ALA A 19 7.23 4.79 -6.67
C ALA A 19 5.84 4.83 -7.32
N ILE A 20 5.60 5.80 -8.20
CA ILE A 20 4.28 6.02 -8.80
C ILE A 20 4.42 6.08 -10.32
N GLN A 21 3.93 5.05 -11.02
CA GLN A 21 3.99 5.02 -12.48
C GLN A 21 2.89 4.12 -13.07
N ALA A 22 2.23 4.60 -14.12
CA ALA A 22 1.32 3.78 -14.91
C ALA A 22 2.07 2.61 -15.55
N GLY A 23 1.56 1.39 -15.36
CA GLY A 23 2.20 0.15 -15.82
C GLY A 23 3.35 -0.32 -14.92
N LEU A 24 3.51 0.23 -13.71
CA LEU A 24 4.55 -0.21 -12.77
C LEU A 24 4.45 -1.70 -12.45
N LEU A 25 3.25 -2.30 -12.45
CA LEU A 25 3.11 -3.75 -12.24
C LEU A 25 3.86 -4.59 -13.29
N GLU A 26 4.05 -4.08 -14.51
CA GLU A 26 4.84 -4.75 -15.57
C GLU A 26 6.33 -4.67 -15.32
N LYS A 27 6.74 -3.69 -14.52
CA LYS A 27 8.13 -3.38 -14.21
C LYS A 27 8.52 -3.90 -12.83
N LEU A 28 7.61 -4.54 -12.11
CA LEU A 28 7.82 -4.97 -10.73
C LEU A 28 9.07 -5.82 -10.55
N GLY A 29 9.37 -6.73 -11.47
CA GLY A 29 10.61 -7.51 -11.38
C GLY A 29 11.87 -6.63 -11.41
N ARG A 30 11.85 -5.52 -12.15
CA ARG A 30 12.95 -4.53 -12.11
C ARG A 30 13.02 -3.80 -10.78
N GLU A 31 11.88 -3.40 -10.21
CA GLU A 31 11.88 -2.76 -8.89
C GLU A 31 12.34 -3.74 -7.79
N MET A 32 11.92 -5.01 -7.85
CA MET A 32 12.40 -6.07 -6.94
C MET A 32 13.93 -6.20 -7.00
N LYS A 33 14.52 -6.19 -8.21
CA LYS A 33 15.98 -6.20 -8.39
C LYS A 33 16.64 -4.92 -7.90
N ARG A 34 16.06 -3.75 -8.20
CA ARG A 34 16.56 -2.44 -7.77
C ARG A 34 16.63 -2.32 -6.25
N TYR A 35 15.61 -2.85 -5.56
CA TYR A 35 15.55 -2.90 -4.10
C TYR A 35 16.36 -4.04 -3.49
N GLY A 36 17.07 -4.84 -4.31
CA GLY A 36 17.96 -5.89 -3.83
C GLY A 36 17.23 -7.02 -3.09
N LEU A 37 15.95 -7.26 -3.41
CA LEU A 37 15.20 -8.34 -2.77
C LEU A 37 15.80 -9.69 -3.15
N LYS A 38 15.88 -10.59 -2.17
CA LYS A 38 16.44 -11.95 -2.34
C LYS A 38 15.62 -12.96 -1.53
N GLY A 39 15.72 -14.22 -1.92
CA GLY A 39 15.10 -15.34 -1.21
C GLY A 39 13.57 -15.36 -1.33
N LYS A 40 12.91 -15.75 -0.23
CA LYS A 40 11.45 -15.95 -0.20
C LYS A 40 10.69 -14.64 -0.11
N VAL A 41 9.60 -14.56 -0.90
CA VAL A 41 8.64 -13.46 -0.85
C VAL A 41 7.22 -13.99 -0.68
N GLY A 42 6.56 -13.60 0.41
CA GLY A 42 5.17 -13.96 0.67
C GLY A 42 4.27 -12.91 0.04
N ILE A 43 3.56 -13.27 -1.04
CA ILE A 43 2.62 -12.37 -1.72
C ILE A 43 1.27 -12.54 -1.06
N VAL A 44 0.91 -11.60 -0.19
CA VAL A 44 -0.37 -11.56 0.52
C VAL A 44 -1.37 -10.77 -0.32
N THR A 45 -2.51 -11.36 -0.63
CA THR A 45 -3.55 -10.73 -1.46
C THR A 45 -4.93 -11.28 -1.12
N ASP A 46 -6.01 -10.64 -1.57
CA ASP A 46 -7.36 -11.20 -1.49
C ASP A 46 -7.78 -11.89 -2.79
N ARG A 47 -8.87 -12.67 -2.74
CA ARG A 47 -9.36 -13.42 -3.91
C ARG A 47 -9.69 -12.55 -5.14
N HIS A 48 -10.20 -11.33 -4.98
CA HIS A 48 -10.57 -10.48 -6.12
C HIS A 48 -9.33 -9.91 -6.80
N VAL A 49 -8.35 -9.46 -6.01
CA VAL A 49 -7.08 -8.94 -6.51
C VAL A 49 -6.23 -10.06 -7.10
N ALA A 50 -6.27 -11.26 -6.49
CA ALA A 50 -5.55 -12.43 -6.96
C ALA A 50 -5.92 -12.82 -8.40
N GLN A 51 -7.21 -12.84 -8.71
CA GLN A 51 -7.72 -13.18 -10.05
C GLN A 51 -7.18 -12.26 -11.15
N ARG A 52 -6.82 -11.02 -10.80
CA ARG A 52 -6.37 -10.01 -11.77
C ARG A 52 -4.87 -9.92 -11.89
N TYR A 53 -4.15 -9.94 -10.77
CA TYR A 53 -2.76 -9.51 -10.73
C TYR A 53 -1.79 -10.60 -10.26
N LEU A 54 -2.21 -11.53 -9.39
CA LEU A 54 -1.29 -12.43 -8.70
C LEU A 54 -0.38 -13.22 -9.64
N LYS A 55 -0.92 -13.79 -10.71
CA LYS A 55 -0.14 -14.58 -11.69
C LYS A 55 1.06 -13.78 -12.22
N LYS A 56 0.82 -12.54 -12.64
CA LYS A 56 1.83 -11.62 -13.16
C LYS A 56 2.89 -11.28 -12.12
N ILE A 57 2.49 -11.06 -10.86
CA ILE A 57 3.43 -10.75 -9.77
C ILE A 57 4.30 -11.95 -9.43
N VAL A 58 3.71 -13.16 -9.38
CA VAL A 58 4.45 -14.41 -9.14
C VAL A 58 5.48 -14.64 -10.24
N GLU A 59 5.10 -14.47 -11.50
CA GLU A 59 6.02 -14.60 -12.64
C GLU A 59 7.15 -13.57 -12.58
N ALA A 60 6.83 -12.30 -12.31
CA ALA A 60 7.83 -11.24 -12.17
C ALA A 60 8.81 -11.52 -11.01
N ALA A 61 8.32 -12.04 -9.88
CA ALA A 61 9.15 -12.42 -8.74
C ALA A 61 10.11 -13.57 -9.11
N LYS A 62 9.61 -14.64 -9.76
CA LYS A 62 10.44 -15.76 -10.22
C LYS A 62 11.52 -15.31 -11.20
N GLN A 63 11.16 -14.50 -12.21
CA GLN A 63 12.11 -13.93 -13.18
C GLN A 63 13.15 -12.99 -12.53
N SER A 64 12.87 -12.56 -11.31
CA SER A 64 13.77 -11.73 -10.50
C SER A 64 14.66 -12.53 -9.56
N GLY A 65 14.58 -13.87 -9.59
CA GLY A 65 15.36 -14.75 -8.72
C GLY A 65 14.79 -14.88 -7.31
N LEU A 66 13.53 -14.53 -7.10
CA LEU A 66 12.82 -14.72 -5.83
C LEU A 66 12.06 -16.06 -5.81
N GLU A 67 11.76 -16.51 -4.60
CA GLU A 67 10.92 -17.69 -4.33
C GLU A 67 9.55 -17.23 -3.81
N PRO A 68 8.57 -16.96 -4.71
CA PRO A 68 7.28 -16.46 -4.27
C PRO A 68 6.40 -17.55 -3.65
N VAL A 69 5.75 -17.20 -2.55
CA VAL A 69 4.69 -17.98 -1.90
C VAL A 69 3.42 -17.14 -1.87
N SER A 70 2.35 -17.61 -2.50
CA SER A 70 1.06 -16.91 -2.53
C SER A 70 0.25 -17.18 -1.27
N ILE A 71 -0.26 -16.14 -0.62
CA ILE A 71 -1.12 -16.22 0.56
C ILE A 71 -2.42 -15.48 0.24
N ILE A 72 -3.49 -16.23 -0.04
CA ILE A 72 -4.76 -15.69 -0.54
C ILE A 72 -5.79 -15.62 0.59
N LEU A 73 -6.27 -14.42 0.88
CA LEU A 73 -7.20 -14.11 1.95
C LEU A 73 -8.64 -13.97 1.43
N ALA A 74 -9.60 -14.01 2.36
CA ALA A 74 -10.96 -13.60 2.07
C ALA A 74 -11.02 -12.07 1.85
N PRO A 75 -11.78 -11.58 0.85
CA PRO A 75 -11.91 -10.16 0.58
C PRO A 75 -12.81 -9.45 1.61
N GLY A 76 -12.57 -8.15 1.79
CA GLY A 76 -13.41 -7.23 2.56
C GLY A 76 -13.03 -7.08 4.04
N GLU A 77 -13.54 -6.03 4.68
CA GLU A 77 -13.16 -5.62 6.05
C GLU A 77 -13.35 -6.73 7.10
N ARG A 78 -14.32 -7.63 6.91
CA ARG A 78 -14.57 -8.74 7.85
C ARG A 78 -13.41 -9.72 7.96
N SER A 79 -12.50 -9.77 7.00
CA SER A 79 -11.27 -10.58 7.10
C SER A 79 -10.17 -9.90 7.91
N LYS A 80 -10.35 -8.64 8.31
CA LYS A 80 -9.35 -7.87 9.04
C LYS A 80 -9.28 -8.25 10.52
N THR A 81 -8.88 -9.48 10.80
CA THR A 81 -8.94 -10.10 12.14
C THR A 81 -7.60 -10.74 12.53
N LEU A 82 -7.38 -10.94 13.83
CA LEU A 82 -6.22 -11.69 14.34
C LEU A 82 -6.12 -13.11 13.75
N GLN A 83 -7.25 -13.77 13.51
CA GLN A 83 -7.27 -15.11 12.91
C GLN A 83 -6.73 -15.09 11.47
N THR A 84 -6.97 -14.02 10.72
CA THR A 84 -6.42 -13.87 9.37
C THR A 84 -4.93 -13.54 9.41
N VAL A 85 -4.47 -12.79 10.41
CA VAL A 85 -3.03 -12.61 10.67
C VAL A 85 -2.37 -13.96 11.00
N GLU A 86 -2.98 -14.75 11.88
CA GLU A 86 -2.50 -16.09 12.21
C GLU A 86 -2.40 -17.00 10.96
N HIS A 87 -3.35 -16.91 10.04
CA HIS A 87 -3.27 -17.60 8.76
C HIS A 87 -2.02 -17.21 7.95
N ILE A 88 -1.69 -15.92 7.89
CA ILE A 88 -0.45 -15.42 7.24
C ILE A 88 0.77 -15.99 7.98
N LEU A 89 0.84 -15.86 9.31
CA LEU A 89 1.97 -16.35 10.11
C LEU A 89 2.19 -17.86 9.94
N ASN A 90 1.11 -18.64 9.89
CA ASN A 90 1.16 -20.08 9.65
C ASN A 90 1.73 -20.42 8.27
N ALA A 91 1.38 -19.65 7.23
CA ALA A 91 1.97 -19.82 5.91
C ALA A 91 3.48 -19.52 5.92
N LEU A 92 3.88 -18.41 6.56
CA LEU A 92 5.30 -18.05 6.70
C LEU A 92 6.11 -19.12 7.42
N ALA A 93 5.59 -19.64 8.53
CA ALA A 93 6.24 -20.71 9.30
C ALA A 93 6.35 -22.02 8.50
N ARG A 94 5.25 -22.46 7.86
CA ARG A 94 5.23 -23.69 7.04
C ARG A 94 6.25 -23.63 5.90
N HIS A 95 6.37 -22.48 5.25
CA HIS A 95 7.33 -22.27 4.17
C HIS A 95 8.72 -21.87 4.65
N ARG A 96 8.99 -21.88 5.96
CA ARG A 96 10.30 -21.55 6.57
C ARG A 96 10.81 -20.19 6.09
N PHE A 97 10.00 -19.15 6.24
CA PHE A 97 10.43 -17.77 6.08
C PHE A 97 11.37 -17.39 7.23
N GLU A 98 12.40 -16.62 6.92
CA GLU A 98 13.45 -16.16 7.83
C GLU A 98 13.39 -14.63 8.00
N ARG A 99 14.22 -14.06 8.90
CA ARG A 99 14.27 -12.60 9.12
C ARG A 99 14.57 -11.77 7.87
N SER A 100 15.31 -12.35 6.94
CA SER A 100 15.68 -11.75 5.65
C SER A 100 14.62 -11.94 4.57
N SER A 101 13.57 -12.75 4.81
CA SER A 101 12.46 -12.94 3.88
C SER A 101 11.53 -11.73 3.88
N HIS A 102 10.69 -11.61 2.85
CA HIS A 102 9.90 -10.39 2.64
C HIS A 102 8.42 -10.70 2.49
N LEU A 103 7.56 -9.81 2.98
CA LEU A 103 6.15 -9.78 2.58
C LEU A 103 5.91 -8.76 1.48
N LEU A 104 5.02 -9.07 0.54
CA LEU A 104 4.50 -8.15 -0.47
C LEU A 104 2.99 -8.10 -0.32
N ALA A 105 2.46 -6.95 0.08
CA ALA A 105 1.04 -6.71 0.27
C ALA A 105 0.42 -6.23 -1.05
N LEU A 106 -0.25 -7.12 -1.78
CA LEU A 106 -0.90 -6.84 -3.06
C LEU A 106 -2.41 -6.71 -2.84
N GLY A 107 -2.92 -5.48 -2.71
CA GLY A 107 -4.36 -5.27 -2.52
C GLY A 107 -4.74 -3.89 -2.00
N GLY A 108 -5.95 -3.77 -1.46
CA GLY A 108 -6.41 -2.55 -0.79
C GLY A 108 -5.88 -2.41 0.65
N GLY A 109 -6.45 -1.45 1.39
CA GLY A 109 -6.03 -1.14 2.77
C GLY A 109 -6.11 -2.33 3.72
N VAL A 110 -7.14 -3.18 3.61
CA VAL A 110 -7.28 -4.41 4.43
C VAL A 110 -6.07 -5.35 4.27
N VAL A 111 -5.66 -5.61 3.02
CA VAL A 111 -4.49 -6.46 2.73
C VAL A 111 -3.21 -5.79 3.24
N GLY A 112 -3.07 -4.48 3.04
CA GLY A 112 -1.94 -3.69 3.52
C GLY A 112 -1.77 -3.78 5.04
N ASP A 113 -2.86 -3.58 5.78
CA ASP A 113 -2.86 -3.63 7.25
C ASP A 113 -2.56 -5.02 7.78
N LEU A 114 -3.19 -6.06 7.22
CA LEU A 114 -2.98 -7.45 7.62
C LEU A 114 -1.55 -7.91 7.36
N ALA A 115 -1.03 -7.65 6.15
CA ALA A 115 0.32 -8.04 5.77
C ALA A 115 1.38 -7.24 6.53
N GLY A 116 1.16 -5.93 6.70
CA GLY A 116 2.05 -5.08 7.48
C GLY A 116 2.12 -5.49 8.96
N PHE A 117 0.97 -5.79 9.56
CA PHE A 117 0.93 -6.22 10.95
C PHE A 117 1.57 -7.61 11.12
N ALA A 118 1.28 -8.56 10.22
CA ALA A 118 1.96 -9.85 10.19
C ALA A 118 3.48 -9.71 10.04
N ALA A 119 3.94 -8.80 9.16
CA ALA A 119 5.36 -8.51 8.98
C ALA A 119 6.01 -7.96 10.24
N SER A 120 5.30 -7.11 10.99
CA SER A 120 5.82 -6.48 12.21
C SER A 120 6.05 -7.47 13.36
N ILE A 121 5.27 -8.55 13.42
CA ILE A 121 5.32 -9.51 14.54
C ILE A 121 6.03 -10.83 14.18
N TYR A 122 6.04 -11.24 12.91
CA TYR A 122 6.73 -12.46 12.50
C TYR A 122 8.25 -12.31 12.72
N GLN A 123 8.82 -13.21 13.51
CA GLN A 123 10.23 -13.14 13.95
C GLN A 123 10.65 -11.78 14.56
N ARG A 124 9.69 -11.05 15.15
CA ARG A 124 9.85 -9.68 15.70
C ARG A 124 10.15 -8.62 14.64
N GLY A 125 9.77 -8.86 13.39
CA GLY A 125 9.94 -7.93 12.29
C GLY A 125 10.64 -8.57 11.11
N ILE A 126 9.94 -8.66 9.99
CA ILE A 126 10.51 -8.92 8.67
C ILE A 126 10.21 -7.78 7.70
N PRO A 127 11.06 -7.51 6.70
CA PRO A 127 10.79 -6.53 5.67
C PRO A 127 9.43 -6.75 4.96
N TYR A 128 8.74 -5.66 4.60
CA TYR A 128 7.58 -5.74 3.73
C TYR A 128 7.49 -4.59 2.74
N ILE A 129 6.75 -4.80 1.65
CA ILE A 129 6.51 -3.85 0.56
C ILE A 129 5.00 -3.76 0.32
N GLN A 130 4.51 -2.55 0.05
CA GLN A 130 3.11 -2.35 -0.35
C GLN A 130 2.96 -2.19 -1.86
N VAL A 131 1.94 -2.85 -2.42
CA VAL A 131 1.49 -2.70 -3.81
C VAL A 131 -0.02 -2.39 -3.77
N PRO A 132 -0.40 -1.14 -3.43
CA PRO A 132 -1.79 -0.78 -3.20
C PRO A 132 -2.61 -0.73 -4.49
N THR A 133 -3.79 -1.36 -4.49
CA THR A 133 -4.67 -1.49 -5.68
C THR A 133 -6.03 -0.79 -5.54
N THR A 134 -6.26 -0.05 -4.46
CA THR A 134 -7.43 0.82 -4.29
C THR A 134 -7.00 2.26 -4.16
N LEU A 135 -7.85 3.21 -4.54
CA LEU A 135 -7.48 4.62 -4.49
C LEU A 135 -7.20 5.06 -3.04
N VAL A 136 -8.05 4.67 -2.08
CA VAL A 136 -7.82 4.91 -0.64
C VAL A 136 -6.45 4.37 -0.21
N ALA A 137 -6.07 3.17 -0.63
CA ALA A 137 -4.79 2.61 -0.24
C ALA A 137 -3.61 3.34 -0.88
N GLN A 138 -3.74 3.76 -2.13
CA GLN A 138 -2.70 4.48 -2.85
C GLN A 138 -2.44 5.87 -2.28
N VAL A 139 -3.48 6.59 -1.82
CA VAL A 139 -3.34 7.98 -1.35
C VAL A 139 -3.26 8.12 0.16
N ASP A 140 -3.70 7.10 0.90
CA ASP A 140 -3.81 7.16 2.34
C ASP A 140 -3.17 5.92 2.98
N SER A 141 -3.84 4.77 3.04
CA SER A 141 -3.45 3.69 3.98
C SER A 141 -2.04 3.10 3.76
N SER A 142 -1.44 3.25 2.58
CA SER A 142 -0.07 2.78 2.32
C SER A 142 1.04 3.69 2.85
N VAL A 143 0.71 4.86 3.38
CA VAL A 143 1.67 5.84 3.89
C VAL A 143 1.52 6.02 5.41
N GLY A 144 2.64 6.05 6.14
CA GLY A 144 2.68 6.36 7.57
C GLY A 144 2.54 5.19 8.53
N GLY A 145 2.77 3.96 8.05
CA GLY A 145 3.15 2.81 8.88
C GLY A 145 2.11 2.26 9.86
N LYS A 146 0.89 2.78 9.91
CA LYS A 146 -0.18 2.17 10.71
C LYS A 146 -0.54 0.84 10.08
N THR A 147 -0.50 -0.23 10.87
CA THR A 147 -0.91 -1.57 10.47
C THR A 147 -1.73 -2.18 11.60
N GLY A 148 -2.65 -3.08 11.30
CA GLY A 148 -3.43 -3.71 12.37
C GLY A 148 -4.66 -4.47 11.93
N VAL A 149 -5.46 -4.82 12.92
CA VAL A 149 -6.70 -5.57 12.77
C VAL A 149 -7.81 -4.98 13.62
N ASP A 150 -9.03 -5.33 13.24
CA ASP A 150 -10.21 -5.02 14.01
C ASP A 150 -10.35 -6.02 15.17
N HIS A 151 -10.91 -5.52 16.26
CA HIS A 151 -11.43 -6.32 17.34
C HIS A 151 -12.96 -6.18 17.38
N ARG A 152 -13.67 -7.15 17.95
CA ARG A 152 -15.15 -7.07 18.09
C ARG A 152 -15.65 -5.82 18.82
N LEU A 153 -14.78 -5.19 19.62
CA LEU A 153 -15.07 -3.98 20.38
C LEU A 153 -14.63 -2.68 19.68
N GLY A 154 -14.00 -2.76 18.51
CA GLY A 154 -13.60 -1.56 17.78
C GLY A 154 -12.63 -1.83 16.64
N LYS A 155 -12.64 -0.91 15.67
CA LYS A 155 -11.78 -0.99 14.49
C LYS A 155 -10.35 -0.57 14.81
N ASN A 156 -9.38 -1.20 14.13
CA ASN A 156 -7.96 -0.87 14.23
C ASN A 156 -7.38 -0.82 15.66
N LEU A 157 -8.00 -1.51 16.62
CA LEU A 157 -7.59 -1.46 18.03
C LEU A 157 -6.29 -2.22 18.31
N ILE A 158 -5.94 -3.18 17.47
CA ILE A 158 -4.78 -4.04 17.65
C ILE A 158 -3.86 -3.87 16.46
N GLY A 159 -2.62 -3.44 16.68
CA GLY A 159 -1.73 -3.13 15.57
C GLY A 159 -0.35 -2.67 15.99
N SER A 160 0.41 -2.19 15.02
CA SER A 160 1.75 -1.64 15.23
C SER A 160 2.04 -0.52 14.22
N PHE A 161 2.95 0.38 14.60
CA PHE A 161 3.60 1.29 13.66
C PHE A 161 4.80 0.57 13.04
N TYR A 162 4.67 0.16 11.78
CA TYR A 162 5.69 -0.58 11.05
C TYR A 162 5.81 -0.06 9.62
N GLN A 163 6.98 0.47 9.25
CA GLN A 163 7.18 1.13 7.95
C GLN A 163 7.53 0.12 6.86
N PRO A 164 7.00 0.27 5.64
CA PRO A 164 7.39 -0.55 4.51
C PRO A 164 8.81 -0.18 4.04
N ARG A 165 9.47 -1.11 3.34
CA ARG A 165 10.71 -0.84 2.60
C ARG A 165 10.46 0.01 1.35
N ALA A 166 9.27 -0.13 0.76
CA ALA A 166 8.84 0.60 -0.42
C ALA A 166 7.31 0.54 -0.57
N VAL A 167 6.77 1.50 -1.31
CA VAL A 167 5.39 1.47 -1.81
C VAL A 167 5.44 1.58 -3.33
N TRP A 168 4.80 0.65 -4.04
CA TRP A 168 4.80 0.61 -5.50
C TRP A 168 3.38 0.79 -6.03
N ILE A 169 3.11 1.96 -6.59
CA ILE A 169 1.79 2.38 -7.05
C ILE A 169 1.71 2.33 -8.57
N ASP A 170 0.82 1.48 -9.07
CA ASP A 170 0.38 1.49 -10.47
C ASP A 170 -1.07 2.01 -10.55
N PRO A 171 -1.27 3.27 -11.00
CA PRO A 171 -2.60 3.84 -11.15
C PRO A 171 -3.52 3.07 -12.10
N LEU A 172 -2.98 2.25 -13.02
CA LEU A 172 -3.80 1.46 -13.94
C LEU A 172 -4.60 0.35 -13.23
N THR A 173 -4.22 -0.02 -12.01
CA THR A 173 -5.00 -0.96 -11.19
C THR A 173 -6.41 -0.44 -10.89
N LEU A 174 -6.56 0.89 -10.82
CA LEU A 174 -7.82 1.56 -10.48
C LEU A 174 -8.90 1.43 -11.56
N HIS A 175 -8.55 1.10 -12.81
CA HIS A 175 -9.53 0.84 -13.87
C HIS A 175 -10.44 -0.35 -13.60
N THR A 176 -10.01 -1.27 -12.71
CA THR A 176 -10.81 -2.43 -12.33
C THR A 176 -11.55 -2.24 -11.01
N LEU A 177 -11.38 -1.08 -10.37
CA LEU A 177 -11.92 -0.77 -9.06
C LEU A 177 -13.43 -0.46 -9.17
N PRO A 178 -14.29 -1.05 -8.32
CA PRO A 178 -15.71 -0.70 -8.30
C PRO A 178 -15.93 0.81 -8.08
N THR A 179 -16.93 1.38 -8.74
CA THR A 179 -17.23 2.82 -8.68
C THR A 179 -17.37 3.35 -7.25
N ARG A 180 -17.97 2.56 -6.35
CA ARG A 180 -18.11 2.94 -4.94
C ARG A 180 -16.76 3.10 -4.24
N GLU A 181 -15.82 2.21 -4.48
CA GLU A 181 -14.47 2.26 -3.91
C GLU A 181 -13.63 3.39 -4.53
N TRP A 182 -13.85 3.68 -5.82
CA TRP A 182 -13.29 4.87 -6.47
C TRP A 182 -13.77 6.17 -5.81
N VAL A 183 -15.08 6.29 -5.58
CA VAL A 183 -15.68 7.46 -4.92
C VAL A 183 -15.17 7.60 -3.48
N ALA A 184 -15.05 6.50 -2.73
CA ALA A 184 -14.47 6.52 -1.39
C ALA A 184 -13.03 7.05 -1.39
N GLY A 185 -12.20 6.62 -2.35
CA GLY A 185 -10.84 7.16 -2.49
C GLY A 185 -10.80 8.63 -2.90
N LEU A 186 -11.75 9.09 -3.71
CA LEU A 186 -11.85 10.51 -4.07
C LEU A 186 -12.19 11.39 -2.86
N ALA A 187 -12.94 10.88 -1.88
CA ALA A 187 -13.20 11.61 -0.64
C ALA A 187 -11.90 11.92 0.10
N GLU A 188 -11.00 10.92 0.24
CA GLU A 188 -9.68 11.10 0.83
C GLU A 188 -8.80 12.08 0.05
N VAL A 189 -8.83 12.00 -1.28
CA VAL A 189 -8.13 12.95 -2.16
C VAL A 189 -8.61 14.38 -1.93
N ILE A 190 -9.92 14.60 -1.86
CA ILE A 190 -10.51 15.92 -1.64
C ILE A 190 -10.18 16.43 -0.24
N LYS A 191 -10.21 15.56 0.78
CA LYS A 191 -9.83 15.87 2.15
C LYS A 191 -8.45 16.53 2.20
N TYR A 192 -7.44 15.97 1.52
CA TYR A 192 -6.10 16.57 1.48
C TYR A 192 -6.09 18.00 0.93
N GLY A 193 -6.88 18.29 -0.10
CA GLY A 193 -7.03 19.64 -0.62
C GLY A 193 -7.63 20.60 0.41
N ILE A 194 -8.63 20.15 1.16
CA ILE A 194 -9.31 20.97 2.18
C ILE A 194 -8.37 21.26 3.36
N ILE A 195 -7.66 20.25 3.86
CA ILE A 195 -6.92 20.36 5.13
C ILE A 195 -5.48 20.86 4.98
N ALA A 196 -4.90 20.79 3.77
CA ALA A 196 -3.46 21.01 3.59
C ALA A 196 -3.06 21.80 2.33
N ASP A 197 -3.88 21.83 1.27
CA ASP A 197 -3.46 22.44 0.00
C ASP A 197 -4.63 22.99 -0.83
N GLU A 198 -4.90 24.29 -0.67
CA GLU A 198 -5.93 25.02 -1.42
C GLU A 198 -5.72 24.95 -2.94
N SER A 199 -4.47 25.03 -3.41
CA SER A 199 -4.16 24.95 -4.83
C SER A 199 -4.50 23.57 -5.39
N PHE A 200 -4.26 22.51 -4.61
CA PHE A 200 -4.67 21.16 -4.96
C PHE A 200 -6.19 21.01 -4.94
N PHE A 201 -6.90 21.59 -3.97
CA PHE A 201 -8.36 21.59 -3.96
C PHE A 201 -8.96 22.25 -5.22
N LEU A 202 -8.45 23.42 -5.62
CA LEU A 202 -8.85 24.11 -6.85
C LEU A 202 -8.50 23.30 -8.10
N TYR A 203 -7.35 22.63 -8.11
CA TYR A 203 -6.96 21.71 -9.18
C TYR A 203 -7.96 20.54 -9.31
N LEU A 204 -8.35 19.92 -8.20
CA LEU A 204 -9.33 18.82 -8.17
C LEU A 204 -10.68 19.27 -8.71
N LYS A 205 -11.16 20.46 -8.32
CA LYS A 205 -12.41 21.05 -8.85
C LYS A 205 -12.37 21.17 -10.37
N ARG A 206 -11.27 21.69 -10.92
CA ARG A 206 -11.07 21.83 -12.38
C ARG A 206 -10.94 20.48 -13.10
N LYS A 207 -10.29 19.49 -12.48
CA LYS A 207 -10.02 18.18 -13.10
C LYS A 207 -11.08 17.12 -12.81
N MET A 208 -12.12 17.42 -12.06
CA MET A 208 -13.19 16.49 -11.70
C MET A 208 -13.79 15.74 -12.90
N PRO A 209 -14.06 16.36 -14.07
CA PRO A 209 -14.54 15.61 -15.24
C PRO A 209 -13.56 14.53 -15.72
N ALA A 210 -12.25 14.79 -15.67
CA ALA A 210 -11.22 13.84 -16.06
C ALA A 210 -11.04 12.74 -15.00
N LEU A 211 -11.18 13.08 -13.71
CA LEU A 211 -11.18 12.10 -12.61
C LEU A 211 -12.38 11.15 -12.70
N LYS A 212 -13.58 11.65 -13.03
CA LYS A 212 -14.76 10.82 -13.29
C LYS A 212 -14.54 9.84 -14.45
N LYS A 213 -13.74 10.22 -15.43
CA LYS A 213 -13.31 9.37 -16.57
C LYS A 213 -12.03 8.56 -16.28
N GLN A 214 -11.51 8.61 -15.06
CA GLN A 214 -10.26 7.96 -14.65
C GLN A 214 -9.08 8.21 -15.60
N SER A 215 -8.94 9.44 -16.13
CA SER A 215 -7.86 9.76 -17.09
C SER A 215 -6.47 9.49 -16.49
N PRO A 216 -5.65 8.57 -17.04
CA PRO A 216 -4.46 8.04 -16.37
C PRO A 216 -3.47 9.09 -15.87
N GLN A 217 -3.21 10.13 -16.66
CA GLN A 217 -2.27 11.20 -16.31
C GLN A 217 -2.79 12.05 -15.14
N VAL A 218 -4.10 12.33 -15.14
CA VAL A 218 -4.74 13.11 -14.06
C VAL A 218 -4.74 12.29 -12.78
N VAL A 219 -5.11 11.01 -12.86
CA VAL A 219 -5.11 10.11 -11.70
C VAL A 219 -3.70 9.98 -11.10
N ALA A 220 -2.67 9.75 -11.93
CA ALA A 220 -1.30 9.67 -11.45
C ALA A 220 -0.84 10.97 -10.76
N SER A 221 -1.19 12.15 -11.31
CA SER A 221 -0.86 13.44 -10.69
C SER A 221 -1.54 13.63 -9.34
N VAL A 222 -2.80 13.22 -9.21
CA VAL A 222 -3.59 13.33 -7.98
C VAL A 222 -3.09 12.38 -6.90
N VAL A 223 -2.76 11.14 -7.28
CA VAL A 223 -2.18 10.17 -6.36
C VAL A 223 -0.82 10.65 -5.85
N LYS A 224 0.04 11.17 -6.74
CA LYS A 224 1.34 11.75 -6.35
C LYS A 224 1.20 12.88 -5.36
N ARG A 225 0.37 13.89 -5.64
CA ARG A 225 0.20 15.02 -4.74
C ARG A 225 -0.40 14.61 -3.38
N SER A 226 -1.33 13.66 -3.38
CA SER A 226 -1.89 13.13 -2.13
C SER A 226 -0.82 12.42 -1.29
N CYS A 227 0.06 11.63 -1.93
CA CYS A 227 1.19 10.99 -1.25
C CYS A 227 2.18 12.02 -0.69
N GLU A 228 2.48 13.09 -1.43
CA GLU A 228 3.36 14.18 -0.96
C GLU A 228 2.78 14.84 0.30
N ILE A 229 1.51 15.27 0.25
CA ILE A 229 0.82 15.88 1.41
C ILE A 229 0.86 14.94 2.61
N LYS A 230 0.54 13.65 2.42
CA LYS A 230 0.57 12.70 3.52
C LYS A 230 1.99 12.44 4.04
N ALA A 231 2.98 12.37 3.16
CA ALA A 231 4.38 12.20 3.54
C ALA A 231 4.88 13.38 4.40
N GLU A 232 4.53 14.62 4.04
CA GLU A 232 4.85 15.82 4.81
C GLU A 232 4.25 15.78 6.22
N VAL A 233 2.97 15.39 6.33
CA VAL A 233 2.29 15.24 7.62
C VAL A 233 2.92 14.13 8.47
N VAL A 234 3.20 12.97 7.87
CA VAL A 234 3.81 11.81 8.55
C VAL A 234 5.25 12.11 8.99
N ALA A 235 6.03 12.81 8.18
CA ALA A 235 7.39 13.19 8.53
C ALA A 235 7.43 14.16 9.72
N THR A 236 6.39 15.00 9.85
CA THR A 236 6.26 15.93 10.98
C THR A 236 5.73 15.24 12.25
N ASP A 237 4.85 14.24 12.11
CA ASP A 237 4.22 13.53 13.22
C ASP A 237 3.92 12.07 12.85
N GLU A 238 4.94 11.20 13.01
CA GLU A 238 4.84 9.80 12.61
C GLU A 238 3.82 9.03 13.47
N ARG A 239 3.73 9.30 14.77
CA ARG A 239 2.95 8.50 15.73
C ARG A 239 1.59 9.10 16.09
N GLU A 240 1.16 10.11 15.34
CA GLU A 240 -0.14 10.77 15.54
C GLU A 240 -0.31 11.34 16.96
N SER A 241 0.73 12.01 17.44
CA SER A 241 0.70 12.67 18.75
C SER A 241 0.07 14.06 18.69
N ASP A 242 0.05 14.70 17.50
CA ASP A 242 -0.51 16.04 17.34
C ASP A 242 -0.98 16.34 15.90
N ARG A 243 -0.11 16.89 15.06
CA ARG A 243 -0.44 17.41 13.72
C ARG A 243 -1.10 16.37 12.82
N ARG A 244 -0.77 15.08 12.93
CA ARG A 244 -1.34 14.04 12.06
C ARG A 244 -2.84 13.82 12.31
N ARG A 245 -3.40 14.33 13.42
CA ARG A 245 -4.85 14.29 13.71
C ARG A 245 -5.70 15.04 12.67
N ILE A 246 -5.13 16.00 11.94
CA ILE A 246 -5.84 16.68 10.84
C ILE A 246 -6.31 15.71 9.74
N LEU A 247 -5.69 14.54 9.63
CA LEU A 247 -6.07 13.51 8.68
C LEU A 247 -7.39 12.81 9.03
N ASN A 248 -7.96 13.05 10.23
CA ASN A 248 -9.23 12.49 10.69
C ASN A 248 -10.44 13.42 10.42
N TYR A 249 -10.29 14.43 9.56
CA TYR A 249 -11.35 15.34 9.11
C TYR A 249 -12.53 14.61 8.46
#